data_AF-A0A9D5B494-F1
#
_entry.id   AF-A0A9D5B494-F1
#
_cell.length_a   1.000
_cell.length_b   1.000
_cell.length_c   1.000
_cell.angle_alpha   90.00
_cell.angle_beta   90.00
_cell.angle_gamma   90.00
#
_symmetry.space_group_name_H-M   'P 1'
#
loop_
_entity.id
_entity.type
_entity.pdbx_description
1 polymer ?
#
loop_
_entity_poly.entity_id
_entity_poly.type
_entity_poly.pdbx_seq_one_letter_code
_entity_poly.pdbx_strand_id
1 'polypeptide(L)'
;MLAVWNGTQAYEAFSGAWHSDAATVYGEGVFSIRSKVYVSPKLWYLRFNVIEAQDVILSDRNRMPKVCPTATPIWYEDLVFVAAEPFEEQLTITMEDRVHGSRDELLGKVVLPLTLFEKRLDHRLVQS
;
A
#
# COMPACT_ATOMS: atom_id res chain seq x y z
N MET A 1 -16.41 14.40 -7.57
CA MET A 1 -16.59 13.91 -8.96
C MET A 1 -17.19 12.51 -8.86
N LEU A 2 -18.45 12.33 -9.25
CA LEU A 2 -19.17 11.06 -9.17
C LEU A 2 -19.36 10.53 -10.59
N ALA A 3 -18.75 9.39 -10.91
CA ALA A 3 -19.00 8.71 -12.18
C ALA A 3 -19.95 7.53 -11.90
N VAL A 4 -21.06 7.46 -12.64
CA VAL A 4 -21.98 6.33 -12.63
C VAL A 4 -21.84 5.63 -13.98
N TRP A 5 -21.52 4.33 -13.94
CA TRP A 5 -21.44 3.48 -15.12
C TRP A 5 -22.72 2.69 -15.30
N ASN A 6 -23.20 2.58 -16.55
CA ASN A 6 -24.36 1.78 -16.92
C ASN A 6 -23.89 0.57 -17.74
N GLY A 7 -23.62 -0.55 -17.08
CA GLY A 7 -23.21 -1.84 -17.66
C GLY A 7 -22.83 -2.85 -16.56
N THR A 8 -22.91 -4.17 -16.82
CA THR A 8 -22.62 -5.19 -15.79
C THR A 8 -21.11 -5.43 -15.64
N GLN A 9 -20.66 -5.52 -14.39
CA GLN A 9 -19.25 -5.64 -13.97
C GLN A 9 -18.51 -6.87 -14.55
N ALA A 10 -19.25 -7.83 -15.13
CA ALA A 10 -18.74 -9.09 -15.68
C ALA A 10 -18.29 -9.00 -17.15
N TYR A 11 -18.56 -7.90 -17.86
CA TYR A 11 -18.02 -7.72 -19.21
C TYR A 11 -16.58 -7.20 -19.11
N GLU A 12 -15.64 -8.02 -19.56
CA GLU A 12 -14.19 -7.81 -19.63
C GLU A 12 -13.77 -6.57 -20.48
N ALA A 13 -14.22 -5.37 -20.11
CA ALA A 13 -13.98 -4.14 -20.85
C ALA A 13 -12.98 -3.19 -20.15
N PHE A 14 -12.15 -3.68 -19.23
CA PHE A 14 -11.30 -2.80 -18.41
C PHE A 14 -9.83 -3.24 -18.32
N SER A 15 -9.19 -3.48 -19.46
CA SER A 15 -7.74 -3.30 -19.55
C SER A 15 -7.33 -1.82 -19.59
N GLY A 16 -8.28 -0.91 -19.83
CA GLY A 16 -8.06 0.53 -19.98
C GLY A 16 -8.80 1.43 -18.99
N ALA A 17 -9.17 0.95 -17.79
CA ALA A 17 -9.73 1.84 -16.76
C ALA A 17 -8.63 2.82 -16.29
N TRP A 18 -8.77 4.08 -16.67
CA TRP A 18 -7.80 5.14 -16.36
C TRP A 18 -7.88 5.56 -14.88
N HIS A 19 -6.70 5.84 -14.33
CA HIS A 19 -6.47 6.40 -13.01
C HIS A 19 -6.88 7.88 -12.99
N SER A 20 -7.28 8.38 -11.82
CA SER A 20 -7.37 9.83 -11.58
C SER A 20 -5.95 10.40 -11.51
N ASP A 21 -5.70 11.53 -12.17
CA ASP A 21 -4.42 12.27 -12.16
C ASP A 21 -3.89 12.60 -10.74
N ALA A 22 -4.69 12.36 -9.70
CA ALA A 22 -4.34 12.56 -8.29
C ALA A 22 -3.48 11.45 -7.67
N ALA A 23 -3.32 10.29 -8.33
CA ALA A 23 -2.51 9.18 -7.81
C ALA A 23 -1.42 8.79 -8.81
N THR A 24 -0.19 9.27 -8.61
CA THR A 24 0.99 8.86 -9.38
C THR A 24 1.41 7.45 -8.97
N VAL A 25 0.80 6.42 -9.57
CA VAL A 25 1.24 5.03 -9.42
C VAL A 25 2.26 4.73 -10.52
N TYR A 26 3.55 4.70 -10.17
CA TYR A 26 4.63 4.30 -11.08
C TYR A 26 4.99 2.82 -10.88
N GLY A 27 5.42 2.14 -11.96
CA GLY A 27 6.02 0.80 -11.89
C GLY A 27 5.03 -0.36 -11.70
N GLU A 28 5.45 -1.39 -10.93
CA GLU A 28 4.67 -2.63 -10.71
C GLU A 28 3.31 -2.41 -10.01
N GLY A 29 3.11 -1.25 -9.36
CA GLY A 29 1.84 -0.89 -8.70
C GLY A 29 0.65 -0.83 -9.67
N VAL A 30 0.89 -0.65 -10.97
CA VAL A 30 -0.15 -0.68 -12.01
C VAL A 30 -0.76 -2.08 -12.17
N PHE A 31 0.02 -3.16 -11.99
CA PHE A 31 -0.48 -4.53 -12.11
C PHE A 31 -1.41 -4.94 -10.96
N SER A 32 -1.33 -4.25 -9.82
CA SER A 32 -2.21 -4.47 -8.67
C SER A 32 -3.61 -3.86 -8.86
N ILE A 33 -3.80 -3.02 -9.88
CA ILE A 33 -5.07 -2.36 -10.19
C ILE A 33 -5.80 -3.19 -11.23
N ARG A 34 -6.45 -4.28 -10.81
CA ARG A 34 -7.32 -5.10 -11.67
C ARG A 34 -8.77 -4.96 -11.23
N SER A 35 -9.68 -4.86 -12.19
CA SER A 35 -11.11 -4.95 -11.90
C SER A 35 -11.42 -6.35 -11.37
N LYS A 36 -11.98 -6.43 -10.17
CA LYS A 36 -12.47 -7.68 -9.56
C LYS A 36 -13.97 -7.56 -9.37
N VAL A 37 -14.71 -8.60 -9.74
CA VAL A 37 -16.17 -8.66 -9.53
C VAL A 37 -16.40 -9.11 -8.10
N TYR A 38 -17.12 -8.29 -7.33
CA TYR A 38 -17.51 -8.64 -5.97
C TYR A 38 -19.03 -8.75 -5.90
N VAL A 39 -19.52 -9.90 -5.47
CA VAL A 39 -20.95 -10.09 -5.19
C VAL A 39 -21.19 -9.63 -3.75
N SER A 40 -21.71 -8.41 -3.59
CA SER A 40 -22.02 -7.79 -2.28
C SER A 40 -20.83 -7.79 -1.29
N PRO A 41 -19.69 -7.15 -1.61
CA PRO A 41 -18.52 -7.16 -0.75
C PRO A 41 -18.82 -6.43 0.57
N LYS A 42 -18.31 -6.98 1.67
CA LYS A 42 -18.19 -6.22 2.91
C LYS A 42 -16.86 -5.46 2.89
N LEU A 43 -16.94 -4.13 2.93
CA LEU A 43 -15.77 -3.26 2.94
C LEU A 43 -15.28 -2.99 4.36
N TRP A 44 -13.97 -2.90 4.50
CA TRP A 44 -13.25 -2.66 5.74
C TRP A 44 -12.21 -1.57 5.55
N TYR A 45 -11.97 -0.79 6.59
CA TYR A 45 -10.86 0.15 6.65
C TYR A 45 -9.69 -0.52 7.37
N LEU A 46 -8.56 -0.65 6.68
CA LEU A 46 -7.30 -1.07 7.25
C LEU A 46 -6.47 0.17 7.58
N ARG A 47 -6.26 0.44 8.86
CA ARG A 47 -5.40 1.52 9.33
C ARG A 47 -4.01 0.97 9.63
N PHE A 48 -2.98 1.61 9.10
CA PHE A 48 -1.59 1.21 9.22
C PHE A 48 -0.75 2.41 9.66
N ASN A 49 -0.14 2.32 10.83
CA ASN A 49 0.69 3.37 11.39
C ASN A 49 2.18 3.02 11.19
N VAL A 50 2.90 3.87 10.47
CA VAL A 50 4.34 3.77 10.22
C VAL A 50 5.06 4.69 11.20
N ILE A 51 5.72 4.10 12.18
CA ILE A 51 6.42 4.85 13.22
C ILE A 51 7.85 5.16 12.74
N GLU A 52 8.71 4.15 12.72
CA GLU A 52 10.12 4.26 12.41
C GLU A 52 10.68 2.92 11.90
N ALA A 53 11.86 2.98 11.29
CA ALA A 53 12.71 1.82 11.06
C ALA A 53 14.01 1.98 11.83
N GLN A 54 14.50 0.90 12.42
CA GLN A 54 15.72 0.86 13.20
C GLN A 54 16.79 0.03 12.49
N ASP A 55 18.06 0.37 12.71
CA ASP A 55 19.22 -0.37 12.23
C ASP A 55 19.20 -0.69 10.73
N VAL A 56 18.80 0.29 9.91
CA VAL A 56 18.69 0.12 8.46
C VAL A 56 20.09 -0.03 7.86
N ILE A 57 20.33 -1.14 7.16
CA ILE A 57 21.60 -1.39 6.50
C ILE A 57 21.49 -0.93 5.04
N LEU A 58 22.25 0.09 4.67
CA LEU A 58 22.39 0.51 3.26
C LEU A 58 23.36 -0.42 2.53
N SER A 59 23.04 -0.74 1.28
CA SER A 59 23.91 -1.60 0.44
C SER A 59 25.25 -0.94 0.13
N ASP A 60 25.27 0.38 -0.09
CA ASP A 60 26.51 1.14 -0.20
C ASP A 60 26.95 1.66 1.17
N ARG A 61 27.88 0.94 1.80
CA ARG A 61 28.45 1.29 3.12
C ARG A 61 29.18 2.64 3.15
N ASN A 62 29.59 3.17 2.00
CA ASN A 62 30.25 4.48 1.92
C ASN A 62 29.27 5.64 1.72
N ARG A 63 27.99 5.34 1.50
CA ARG A 63 26.96 6.34 1.26
C ARG A 63 26.32 6.75 2.59
N MET A 64 26.45 8.02 2.94
CA MET A 64 25.69 8.58 4.06
C MET A 64 24.20 8.61 3.71
N PRO A 65 23.30 8.16 4.60
CA PRO A 65 21.88 8.24 4.34
C PRO A 65 21.46 9.70 4.20
N LYS A 66 20.75 10.04 3.13
CA LYS A 66 20.35 11.43 2.85
C LYS A 66 19.35 11.98 3.86
N VAL A 67 18.52 11.10 4.43
CA VAL A 67 17.40 11.49 5.29
C VAL A 67 17.77 11.41 6.78
N CYS A 68 18.58 10.41 7.18
CA CYS A 68 18.91 10.19 8.59
C CYS A 68 20.37 9.73 8.76
N PRO A 69 21.26 10.55 9.33
CA PRO A 69 22.68 10.18 9.51
C PRO A 69 22.87 8.96 10.43
N THR A 70 21.88 8.61 11.24
CA THR A 70 21.87 7.45 12.15
C THR A 70 21.30 6.17 11.53
N ALA A 71 20.88 6.18 10.26
CA ALA A 71 20.19 5.05 9.61
C ALA A 71 18.90 4.60 10.33
N THR A 72 18.26 5.51 11.06
CA THR A 72 16.99 5.30 11.76
C THR A 72 15.93 6.30 11.25
N PRO A 73 15.31 6.04 10.09
CA PRO A 73 14.27 6.91 9.56
C PRO A 73 12.99 6.83 10.38
N ILE A 74 12.37 7.99 10.57
CA ILE A 74 11.17 8.18 11.37
C ILE A 74 10.13 8.88 10.50
N TRP A 75 8.91 8.35 10.45
CA TRP A 75 7.81 8.86 9.61
C TRP A 75 6.63 9.37 10.42
N TYR A 76 6.20 8.64 11.46
CA TYR A 76 4.95 8.90 12.18
C TYR A 76 3.75 9.13 11.24
N GLU A 77 3.65 8.30 10.21
CA GLU A 77 2.60 8.40 9.19
C GLU A 77 1.46 7.42 9.49
N ASP A 78 0.23 7.87 9.27
CA ASP A 78 -0.97 7.06 9.42
C ASP A 78 -1.65 6.89 8.06
N LEU A 79 -1.68 5.64 7.58
CA LEU A 79 -2.19 5.27 6.27
C LEU A 79 -3.49 4.48 6.43
N VAL A 80 -4.46 4.74 5.55
CA VAL A 80 -5.73 4.02 5.54
C VAL A 80 -5.97 3.43 4.17
N PHE A 81 -6.22 2.13 4.14
CA PHE A 81 -6.55 1.35 2.95
C PHE A 81 -7.98 0.82 3.06
N VAL A 82 -8.61 0.57 1.91
CA VAL A 82 -9.91 -0.11 1.85
C VAL A 82 -9.67 -1.54 1.39
N ALA A 83 -10.19 -2.51 2.16
CA ALA A 83 -10.13 -3.93 1.85
C ALA A 83 -11.54 -4.52 1.75
N ALA A 84 -11.72 -5.56 0.94
CA ALA A 84 -13.01 -6.22 0.75
C ALA A 84 -12.96 -7.66 1.24
N GLU A 85 -14.02 -8.14 1.88
CA GLU A 85 -14.18 -9.58 2.14
C GLU A 85 -14.65 -10.34 0.88
N PRO A 86 -14.21 -11.59 0.69
CA PRO A 86 -13.21 -12.31 1.50
C PRO A 86 -11.80 -11.72 1.34
N PHE A 87 -11.07 -11.60 2.44
CA PHE A 87 -9.70 -11.03 2.50
C PHE A 87 -8.69 -11.91 1.77
N GLU A 88 -8.72 -11.88 0.45
CA GLU A 88 -7.85 -12.64 -0.44
C GLU A 88 -6.54 -11.90 -0.72
N GLU A 89 -6.51 -10.59 -0.47
CA GLU A 89 -5.31 -9.76 -0.64
C GLU A 89 -4.32 -9.88 0.54
N GLN A 90 -3.09 -9.42 0.30
CA GLN A 90 -2.02 -9.39 1.29
C GLN A 90 -1.52 -7.95 1.44
N LEU A 91 -1.27 -7.52 2.67
CA LEU A 91 -0.57 -6.28 2.95
C LEU A 91 0.93 -6.50 2.71
N THR A 92 1.47 -5.84 1.68
CA THR A 92 2.91 -5.85 1.39
C THR A 92 3.51 -4.51 1.78
N ILE A 93 4.54 -4.55 2.63
CA ILE A 93 5.31 -3.38 3.05
C ILE A 93 6.71 -3.55 2.50
N THR A 94 7.15 -2.63 1.65
CA THR A 94 8.53 -2.60 1.13
C THR A 94 9.24 -1.36 1.64
N MET A 95 10.48 -1.54 2.05
CA MET A 95 11.39 -0.46 2.38
C MET A 95 12.42 -0.34 1.28
N GLU A 96 12.53 0.85 0.69
CA GLU A 96 13.37 1.10 -0.49
C GLU A 96 14.30 2.29 -0.24
N ASP A 97 15.58 2.16 -0.62
CA ASP A 97 16.52 3.28 -0.72
C ASP A 97 16.47 3.87 -2.12
N ARG A 98 16.15 5.17 -2.22
CA ARG A 98 16.19 5.90 -3.48
C ARG A 98 17.63 6.27 -3.83
N VAL A 99 18.24 5.48 -4.69
CA VAL A 99 19.59 5.74 -5.22
C VAL A 99 19.52 6.75 -6.38
N HIS A 100 20.56 7.57 -6.56
CA HIS A 100 20.60 8.53 -7.67
C HIS A 100 20.64 7.77 -9.01
N GLY A 101 19.76 8.12 -9.95
CA GLY A 101 19.63 7.43 -11.24
C GLY A 101 18.50 6.40 -11.27
N SER A 102 17.27 6.83 -10.96
CA SER A 102 15.99 6.13 -11.15
C SER A 102 15.89 4.67 -10.68
N ARG A 103 16.83 4.18 -9.87
CA ARG A 103 16.87 2.81 -9.38
C ARG A 103 16.67 2.84 -7.89
N ASP A 104 15.50 2.38 -7.48
CA ASP A 104 15.16 2.18 -6.08
C ASP A 104 15.68 0.80 -5.67
N GLU A 105 16.39 0.75 -4.55
CA GLU A 105 17.00 -0.48 -4.03
C GLU A 105 16.17 -1.02 -2.87
N LEU A 106 15.76 -2.28 -2.95
CA LEU A 106 14.98 -2.93 -1.91
C LEU A 106 15.85 -3.23 -0.69
N LEU A 107 15.55 -2.57 0.44
CA LEU A 107 16.19 -2.80 1.73
C LEU A 107 15.49 -3.93 2.51
N GLY A 108 14.17 -4.05 2.36
CA GLY A 108 13.39 -5.06 3.06
C GLY A 108 11.96 -5.18 2.54
N LYS A 109 11.36 -6.35 2.76
CA LYS A 109 9.98 -6.64 2.37
C LYS A 109 9.30 -7.49 3.43
N VAL A 110 8.11 -7.08 3.85
CA VAL A 110 7.23 -7.84 4.73
C VAL A 110 5.90 -8.06 4.01
N VAL A 111 5.36 -9.27 4.13
CA VAL A 111 4.09 -9.65 3.49
C VAL A 111 3.20 -10.30 4.55
N LEU A 112 2.03 -9.70 4.79
CA LEU A 112 1.09 -10.10 5.83
C LEU A 112 -0.27 -10.42 5.19
N PRO A 113 -0.76 -11.67 5.28
CA PRO A 113 -2.13 -11.98 4.91
C PRO A 113 -3.12 -11.14 5.72
N LEU A 114 -4.12 -10.57 5.05
CA LEU A 114 -5.13 -9.75 5.74
C LEU A 114 -5.98 -10.56 6.74
N THR A 115 -5.99 -11.89 6.60
CA THR A 115 -6.64 -12.82 7.53
C THR A 115 -5.98 -12.89 8.92
N LEU A 116 -4.76 -12.40 9.09
CA LEU A 116 -4.06 -12.38 10.38
C LEU A 116 -4.57 -11.28 11.32
N PHE A 117 -5.22 -10.23 10.78
CA PHE A 117 -5.64 -9.08 11.57
C PHE A 117 -7.01 -9.31 12.20
N GLU A 118 -7.15 -8.97 13.48
CA GLU A 118 -8.43 -9.02 14.17
C GLU A 118 -9.38 -7.95 13.61
N LYS A 119 -10.61 -8.37 13.32
CA LYS A 119 -11.66 -7.49 12.80
C LYS A 119 -12.31 -6.74 13.94
N ARG A 120 -12.11 -5.42 13.99
CA ARG A 120 -12.82 -4.56 14.94
C ARG A 120 -14.17 -4.14 14.35
N LEU A 121 -15.24 -4.54 15.03
CA LEU A 121 -16.62 -4.16 14.71
C LEU A 121 -17.16 -3.04 15.62
N ASP A 122 -16.38 -2.65 16.63
CA ASP A 122 -16.76 -1.62 17.58
C ASP A 122 -16.57 -0.20 17.02
N HIS A 123 -17.36 0.74 17.53
CA HIS A 123 -17.24 2.17 17.18
C HIS A 123 -16.22 2.92 18.04
N ARG A 124 -15.36 2.20 18.80
CA ARG A 124 -14.40 2.88 19.68
C ARG A 124 -13.30 3.48 18.81
N LEU A 125 -12.82 4.66 19.22
CA LEU A 125 -11.71 5.31 18.54
C LEU A 125 -10.50 4.38 18.53
N VAL A 126 -9.88 4.25 17.35
CA VAL A 126 -8.64 3.52 17.20
C VAL A 126 -7.53 4.38 17.79
N GLN A 127 -6.94 3.92 18.90
CA GLN A 127 -5.81 4.59 19.53
C GLN A 127 -4.56 4.42 18.65
N SER A 128 -3.72 5.46 18.63
CA SER A 128 -2.46 5.50 17.90
C SER A 128 -1.28 5.47 18.87
#